data_AF-A0A9J6NZS7-F1
#
_entry.id   AF-A0A9J6NZS7-F1
#
_cell.length_a   1.000
_cell.length_b   1.000
_cell.length_c   1.000
_cell.angle_alpha   90.00
_cell.angle_beta   90.00
_cell.angle_gamma   90.00
#
_symmetry.space_group_name_H-M   'P 1'
#
loop_
_entity.id
_entity.type
_entity.pdbx_description
1 polymer ?
#
loop_
_entity_poly.entity_id
_entity_poly.type
_entity_poly.pdbx_seq_one_letter_code
_entity_poly.pdbx_strand_id
1 'polypeptide(L)' 'MRILSLCDKYFVILIVIQGIIMITIDYVTFKEYKMKEVAKKSRVIGISAIVIAVTLSIINLIVR' A
#
# COMPACT_ATOMS: atom_id res chain seq x y z
N MET A 1 16.06 -13.75 11.56
CA MET A 1 14.61 -13.44 11.70
C MET A 1 14.40 -12.04 12.32
N ARG A 2 14.81 -10.95 11.64
CA ARG A 2 14.62 -9.57 12.11
C ARG A 2 13.71 -8.75 11.18
N ILE A 3 13.82 -9.02 9.88
CA ILE A 3 12.96 -8.46 8.83
C ILE A 3 11.48 -8.85 9.00
N LEU A 4 11.15 -10.06 9.47
CA LEU A 4 9.77 -10.43 9.81
C LEU A 4 9.20 -9.63 10.99
N SER A 5 10.05 -9.19 11.92
CA SER A 5 9.62 -8.36 13.06
C SER A 5 9.50 -6.87 12.69
N LEU A 6 10.25 -6.41 11.67
CA LEU A 6 10.02 -5.11 11.03
C LEU A 6 8.70 -5.13 10.24
N CYS A 7 8.40 -6.27 9.61
CA CYS A 7 7.14 -6.56 8.93
C CYS A 7 5.99 -6.96 9.89
N ASP A 8 6.08 -6.54 11.15
CA ASP A 8 5.00 -6.64 12.11
C ASP A 8 4.12 -5.37 11.99
N LYS A 9 3.20 -5.12 12.92
CA LYS A 9 2.14 -4.09 12.82
C LYS A 9 2.55 -2.72 12.25
N TYR A 10 3.76 -2.25 12.53
CA TYR A 10 4.27 -0.95 12.03
C TYR A 10 4.41 -0.89 10.51
N PHE A 11 4.89 -1.95 9.86
CA PHE A 11 5.02 -1.97 8.40
C PHE A 11 3.66 -2.01 7.71
N VAL A 12 2.71 -2.75 8.29
CA VAL A 12 1.31 -2.77 7.82
C VAL A 12 0.70 -1.38 7.94
N ILE A 13 0.88 -0.69 9.06
CA ILE A 13 0.41 0.69 9.26
C ILE A 13 1.03 1.64 8.23
N LEU A 14 2.34 1.55 8.00
CA LEU A 14 3.03 2.38 7.01
C LEU A 14 2.52 2.14 5.59
N ILE A 15 2.29 0.89 5.18
CA ILE A 15 1.72 0.58 3.86
C ILE A 15 0.27 1.06 3.74
N VAL A 16 -0.54 0.94 4.80
CA VAL A 16 -1.91 1.46 4.80
C VAL A 16 -1.91 2.98 4.61
N ILE A 17 -1.07 3.71 5.36
CA ILE A 17 -0.92 5.16 5.21
C ILE A 17 -0.45 5.51 3.78
N GLN A 18 0.55 4.80 3.27
CA GLN A 18 1.08 5.03 1.92
C GLN A 18 0.04 4.74 0.84
N GLY A 19 -0.76 3.68 0.98
CA GLY A 19 -1.87 3.35 0.09
C GLY A 19 -2.98 4.41 0.11
N ILE A 20 -3.32 4.94 1.29
CA ILE A 20 -4.29 6.04 1.43
C ILE A 20 -3.78 7.30 0.72
N ILE A 21 -2.52 7.69 0.96
CA ILE A 21 -1.89 8.84 0.32
C ILE A 21 -1.87 8.68 -1.21
N MET A 22 -1.54 7.49 -1.71
CA MET A 22 -1.58 7.20 -3.16
C MET A 22 -2.99 7.36 -3.75
N ILE A 23 -4.02 6.91 -3.02
CA ILE A 23 -5.41 7.00 -3.49
C ILE A 23 -5.96 8.41 -3.39
N THR A 24 -5.50 9.24 -2.46
CA THR A 24 -6.00 10.61 -2.27
C THR A 24 -5.14 11.65 -2.97
N ILE A 25 -3.87 11.79 -2.58
CA ILE A 25 -2.98 12.84 -3.09
C ILE A 25 -2.65 12.59 -4.56
N ASP A 26 -2.16 11.40 -4.88
CA ASP A 26 -1.73 11.05 -6.23
C ASP A 26 -2.92 11.06 -7.21
N TYR A 27 -4.08 10.51 -6.81
CA TYR A 27 -5.28 10.55 -7.64
C TYR A 27 -5.77 11.97 -7.91
N VAL A 28 -5.78 12.86 -6.91
CA VAL A 28 -6.20 14.26 -7.06
C VAL A 28 -5.22 15.01 -7.97
N THR A 29 -3.92 14.88 -7.71
CA THR A 29 -2.87 15.48 -8.54
C THR A 29 -2.94 14.98 -9.98
N PHE A 30 -2.99 13.67 -10.24
CA PHE A 30 -3.08 13.16 -11.62
C PHE A 30 -4.37 13.55 -12.34
N LYS A 31 -5.46 13.76 -11.59
CA LYS A 31 -6.73 14.27 -12.14
C LYS A 31 -6.60 15.74 -12.58
N GLU A 32 -5.89 16.57 -11.81
CA GLU A 32 -5.60 17.97 -12.18
C GLU A 32 -4.71 18.05 -13.43
N TYR A 33 -3.74 17.14 -13.58
CA TYR A 33 -2.86 17.08 -14.75
C TYR A 33 -3.48 16.38 -15.98
N LYS A 34 -4.78 16.05 -15.96
CA LYS A 34 -5.50 15.27 -17.02
C LYS A 34 -4.87 13.90 -17.36
N MET A 35 -3.98 13.38 -16.50
CA MET A 35 -3.25 12.12 -16.70
C MET A 35 -4.05 10.91 -16.18
N LYS A 36 -5.15 10.59 -16.87
CA LYS A 36 -6.10 9.53 -16.47
C LYS A 36 -5.46 8.14 -16.37
N GLU A 37 -4.49 7.81 -17.22
CA GLU A 37 -3.77 6.53 -17.16
C GLU A 37 -2.90 6.41 -15.90
N VAL A 38 -2.22 7.49 -15.53
CA VAL A 38 -1.34 7.52 -14.36
C VAL A 38 -2.15 7.48 -13.07
N ALA A 39 -3.30 8.19 -13.03
CA ALA A 39 -4.26 8.09 -11.93
C ALA A 39 -4.76 6.66 -11.71
N LYS A 40 -5.05 5.93 -12.81
CA LYS A 40 -5.51 4.55 -12.75
C LYS A 40 -4.38 3.61 -12.29
N LYS A 41 -3.15 3.81 -12.78
CA LYS A 41 -1.97 3.04 -12.34
C LYS A 41 -1.67 3.28 -10.86
N SER A 42 -1.72 4.51 -10.38
CA SER A 42 -1.44 4.81 -8.96
C SER A 42 -2.45 4.13 -8.03
N ARG A 43 -3.73 4.11 -8.40
CA ARG A 43 -4.77 3.38 -7.66
C ARG A 43 -4.53 1.86 -7.65
N VAL A 44 -4.08 1.29 -8.77
CA VAL A 44 -3.73 -0.14 -8.86
C VAL A 44 -2.52 -0.46 -7.99
N ILE A 45 -1.49 0.39 -7.99
CA ILE A 45 -0.29 0.20 -7.16
C ILE A 45 -0.67 0.28 -5.68
N GLY A 46 -1.42 1.30 -5.26
CA GLY A 46 -1.88 1.44 -3.88
C GLY A 46 -2.70 0.25 -3.40
N ILE A 47 -3.62 -0.26 -4.22
CA ILE A 47 -4.40 -1.47 -3.90
C ILE A 47 -3.49 -2.69 -3.81
N SER A 48 -2.56 -2.88 -4.77
CA SER A 48 -1.65 -4.03 -4.75
C SER A 48 -0.71 -4.02 -3.53
N ALA A 49 -0.26 -2.84 -3.10
CA ALA A 49 0.55 -2.69 -1.89
C ALA A 49 -0.22 -3.11 -0.64
N ILE A 50 -1.49 -2.69 -0.52
CA ILE A 50 -2.36 -3.10 0.59
C ILE A 50 -2.57 -4.63 0.58
N VAL A 51 -2.83 -5.22 -0.59
CA VAL A 51 -3.01 -6.68 -0.73
C VAL A 51 -1.76 -7.45 -0.31
N ILE A 52 -0.57 -6.98 -0.71
CA ILE A 52 0.71 -7.59 -0.31
C ILE A 52 0.89 -7.48 1.21
N ALA A 53 0.64 -6.30 1.80
CA ALA A 53 0.76 -6.11 3.24
C ALA A 53 -0.19 -7.02 4.04
N VAL A 54 -1.45 -7.16 3.59
CA VAL A 54 -2.44 -8.04 4.23
C VAL A 54 -2.00 -9.51 4.14
N THR A 55 -1.60 -9.96 2.95
CA THR A 55 -1.11 -11.34 2.74
C THR A 55 0.08 -11.66 3.63
N LEU A 56 1.04 -10.73 3.70
CA LEU A 56 2.24 -10.88 4.50
C LEU A 56 1.94 -10.88 6.00
N SER A 57 0.95 -10.07 6.44
CA SER A 57 0.46 -10.08 7.83
C SER A 57 -0.20 -11.41 8.21
N ILE A 58 -0.97 -12.02 7.31
CA ILE A 58 -1.60 -13.33 7.55
C ILE A 58 -0.53 -14.42 7.67
N ILE A 59 0.46 -14.43 6.76
CA ILE A 59 1.57 -15.38 6.83
C ILE A 59 2.34 -15.24 8.14
N ASN A 60 2.61 -14.00 8.57
CA ASN A 60 3.31 -13.74 9.83
C ASN A 60 2.50 -14.20 11.06
N LEU A 61 1.16 -14.09 11.01
CA LEU A 61 0.27 -14.61 12.05
C LEU A 61 0.31 -16.15 12.14
N ILE A 62 0.40 -16.84 11.00
CA ILE A 62 0.44 -18.31 10.94
C ILE A 62 1.82 -18.87 11.33
N VAL A 63 2.89 -18.14 11.00
CA VAL A 63 4.28 -18.54 11.27
C VAL A 63 4.71 -18.28 12.72
N ARG A 64 4.05 -17.36 13.42
CA ARG A 64 4.26 -17.08 14.84
C ARG A 64 3.57 -18.11 15.73
#